data_AF-A0A957J0H9-F1
#
_entry.id   AF-A0A957J0H9-F1
#
_cell.length_a   1.000
_cell.length_b   1.000
_cell.length_c   1.000
_cell.angle_alpha   90.00
_cell.angle_beta   90.00
_cell.angle_gamma   90.00
#
_symmetry.space_group_name_H-M   'P 1'
#
loop_
_entity.id
_entity.type
_entity.pdbx_description
1 polymer ?
#
loop_
_entity_poly.entity_id
_entity_poly.type
_entity_poly.pdbx_seq_one_letter_code
_entity_poly.pdbx_strand_id
1 'polypeptide(L)'
;MITDQHLAGLVDLVRQRYPDWEDVAHPGFAADELAYKRAAAAKAQAQLSRQALDDLIAAEAFDDCLARLERLGNDTNLLWRRVPSAGDTAVLNHPHLDKATFCTQLRNLLHGDRPAPQRLQSFSDYLASHDLPNGWPFPTYFLFLLHPETELFVKPRAAHWFLRYVGETAVTVTTPPTADTYARLREHARDLLAALAEFGAQDLIDVQSILWVAHRESRARAGRLDARGQVELEIPPAS
;
A
#
# COMPACT_ATOMS: atom_id res chain seq x y z
N MET A 1 5.18 16.80 7.62
CA MET A 1 5.50 16.81 9.06
C MET A 1 4.25 16.45 9.86
N ILE A 2 4.31 15.32 10.54
CA ILE A 2 3.24 14.85 11.44
C ILE A 2 3.31 15.67 12.74
N THR A 3 2.14 16.07 13.26
CA THR A 3 2.03 16.84 14.51
C THR A 3 1.49 15.95 15.61
N ASP A 4 1.68 16.34 16.87
CA ASP A 4 1.13 15.61 18.03
C ASP A 4 -0.40 15.48 17.94
N GLN A 5 -1.08 16.49 17.37
CA GLN A 5 -2.52 16.46 17.14
C GLN A 5 -2.92 15.41 16.08
N HIS A 6 -2.17 15.30 14.98
CA HIS A 6 -2.38 14.24 13.99
C HIS A 6 -2.15 12.86 14.63
N LEU A 7 -1.13 12.73 15.48
CA LEU A 7 -0.83 11.45 16.13
C LEU A 7 -1.92 11.04 17.13
N ALA A 8 -2.31 11.96 18.01
CA ALA A 8 -3.37 11.72 18.99
C ALA A 8 -4.70 11.34 18.32
N GLY A 9 -5.09 12.04 17.25
CA GLY A 9 -6.31 11.74 16.53
C GLY A 9 -6.28 10.37 15.81
N LEU A 10 -5.12 9.94 15.30
CA LEU A 10 -4.96 8.60 14.73
C LEU A 10 -5.11 7.53 15.81
N VAL A 11 -4.44 7.71 16.95
CA VAL A 11 -4.50 6.78 18.07
C VAL A 11 -5.93 6.67 18.61
N ASP A 12 -6.67 7.78 18.71
CA ASP A 12 -8.07 7.77 19.12
C ASP A 12 -8.97 6.98 18.16
N LEU A 13 -8.71 7.08 16.85
CA LEU A 13 -9.43 6.28 15.86
C LEU A 13 -9.09 4.78 15.96
N VAL A 14 -7.83 4.43 16.26
CA VAL A 14 -7.45 3.03 16.51
C VAL A 14 -8.12 2.49 17.77
N ARG A 15 -8.13 3.28 18.86
CA ARG A 15 -8.75 2.91 20.15
C ARG A 15 -10.27 2.71 20.08
N GLN A 16 -10.94 3.35 19.12
CA GLN A 16 -12.37 3.08 18.86
C GLN A 16 -12.62 1.63 18.42
N ARG A 17 -11.68 1.04 17.69
CA ARG A 17 -11.77 -0.36 17.25
C ARG A 17 -11.18 -1.32 18.28
N TYR A 18 -10.06 -0.95 18.89
CA TYR A 18 -9.34 -1.74 19.87
C TYR A 18 -9.29 -0.95 21.19
N PRO A 19 -10.33 -1.10 22.05
CA PRO A 19 -10.29 -0.50 23.38
C PRO A 19 -9.01 -0.92 24.11
N ASP A 20 -8.41 0.00 24.87
CA ASP A 20 -7.15 -0.22 25.59
C ASP A 20 -5.92 -0.46 24.68
N TRP A 21 -5.97 -0.05 23.41
CA TRP A 21 -4.79 -0.02 22.55
C TRP A 21 -3.73 0.95 23.11
N GLU A 22 -2.59 0.38 23.50
CA GLU A 22 -1.40 1.11 23.96
C GLU A 22 -0.29 1.13 22.92
N ASP A 23 -0.13 0.06 22.14
CA ASP A 23 0.93 -0.08 21.14
C ASP A 23 0.56 -1.11 20.05
N VAL A 24 1.43 -1.27 19.05
CA VAL A 24 1.23 -2.25 17.96
C VAL A 24 1.22 -3.71 18.42
N ALA A 25 1.68 -4.01 19.64
CA ALA A 25 1.65 -5.36 20.20
C ALA A 25 0.29 -5.71 20.84
N HIS A 26 -0.66 -4.78 20.89
CA HIS A 26 -2.03 -5.04 21.35
C HIS A 26 -2.60 -6.31 20.69
N PRO A 27 -3.02 -7.35 21.45
CA PRO A 27 -3.29 -8.68 20.91
C PRO A 27 -4.32 -8.71 19.77
N GLY A 28 -5.40 -7.94 19.91
CA GLY A 28 -6.44 -7.84 18.89
C GLY A 28 -5.94 -7.14 17.62
N PHE A 29 -5.10 -6.10 17.77
CA PHE A 29 -4.56 -5.35 16.63
C PHE A 29 -3.53 -6.20 15.88
N ALA A 30 -2.62 -6.84 16.63
CA ALA A 30 -1.61 -7.73 16.07
C ALA A 30 -2.23 -8.90 15.31
N ALA A 31 -3.28 -9.52 15.86
CA ALA A 31 -3.99 -10.62 15.20
C ALA A 31 -4.77 -10.16 13.95
N ASP A 32 -5.55 -9.08 14.07
CA ASP A 32 -6.46 -8.62 13.01
C ASP A 32 -5.73 -7.91 11.87
N GLU A 33 -4.59 -7.25 12.14
CA GLU A 33 -3.94 -6.38 11.17
C GLU A 33 -2.49 -6.77 10.83
N LEU A 34 -1.70 -7.32 11.75
CA LEU A 34 -0.26 -7.51 11.53
C LEU A 34 0.11 -8.92 11.09
N ALA A 35 -0.42 -9.95 11.76
CA ALA A 35 0.05 -11.32 11.64
C ALA A 35 0.05 -11.85 10.20
N TYR A 36 -1.08 -11.68 9.48
CA TYR A 36 -1.18 -12.15 8.10
C TYR A 36 -0.36 -11.30 7.11
N LYS A 37 -0.20 -9.99 7.35
CA LYS A 37 0.62 -9.11 6.49
C LYS A 37 2.09 -9.46 6.61
N ARG A 38 2.59 -9.67 7.84
CA ARG A 38 3.97 -10.09 8.11
C ARG A 38 4.25 -11.48 7.53
N ALA A 39 3.31 -12.41 7.64
CA ALA A 39 3.42 -13.73 7.01
C ALA A 39 3.50 -13.63 5.47
N ALA A 40 2.67 -12.78 4.86
CA ALA A 40 2.70 -12.53 3.43
C ALA A 40 4.01 -11.86 2.98
N ALA A 41 4.54 -10.91 3.77
CA ALA A 41 5.82 -10.26 3.51
C ALA A 41 6.97 -11.28 3.52
N ALA A 42 7.06 -12.12 4.56
CA ALA A 42 8.08 -13.16 4.64
C ALA A 42 8.03 -14.14 3.44
N LYS A 43 6.81 -14.53 3.02
CA LYS A 43 6.62 -15.37 1.83
C LYS A 43 7.01 -14.64 0.54
N ALA A 44 6.67 -13.36 0.39
CA ALA A 44 7.01 -12.56 -0.77
C ALA A 44 8.53 -12.35 -0.88
N GLN A 45 9.22 -12.04 0.22
CA GLN A 45 10.67 -11.90 0.28
C GLN A 45 11.39 -13.18 -0.14
N ALA A 46 10.85 -14.36 0.21
CA ALA A 46 11.39 -15.63 -0.25
C ALA A 46 11.09 -15.91 -1.74
N GLN A 47 9.83 -15.72 -2.17
CA GLN A 47 9.37 -16.16 -3.49
C GLN A 47 9.68 -15.18 -4.63
N LEU A 48 9.83 -13.90 -4.29
CA LEU A 48 10.10 -12.79 -5.22
C LEU A 48 11.43 -12.11 -4.89
N SER A 49 12.37 -12.80 -4.22
CA SER A 49 13.73 -12.28 -4.06
C SER A 49 14.36 -11.98 -5.43
N ARG A 50 15.40 -11.13 -5.45
CA ARG A 50 16.13 -10.81 -6.68
C ARG A 50 16.56 -12.10 -7.40
N GLN A 51 17.19 -13.01 -6.66
CA GLN A 51 17.61 -14.31 -7.18
C GLN A 51 16.43 -15.13 -7.71
N ALA A 52 15.34 -15.25 -6.96
CA ALA A 52 14.19 -16.05 -7.37
C ALA A 52 13.55 -15.54 -8.67
N LEU A 53 13.50 -14.22 -8.88
CA LEU A 53 13.00 -13.63 -10.12
C LEU A 53 14.01 -13.77 -11.26
N ASP A 54 15.29 -13.55 -11.01
CA ASP A 54 16.35 -13.70 -12.00
C ASP A 54 16.43 -15.16 -12.51
N ASP A 55 16.26 -16.15 -11.63
CA ASP A 55 16.20 -17.58 -11.98
C ASP A 55 14.99 -17.91 -12.86
N LEU A 56 13.80 -17.40 -12.50
CA LEU A 56 12.59 -17.60 -13.30
C LEU A 56 12.72 -16.99 -14.69
N ILE A 57 13.30 -15.80 -14.80
CA ILE A 57 13.50 -15.11 -16.07
C ILE A 57 14.53 -15.85 -16.93
N ALA A 58 15.66 -16.28 -16.34
CA ALA A 58 16.69 -17.03 -17.05
C ALA A 58 16.21 -18.40 -17.56
N ALA A 59 15.30 -19.04 -16.82
CA ALA A 59 14.66 -20.29 -17.21
C ALA A 59 13.44 -20.10 -18.14
N GLU A 60 13.11 -18.86 -18.52
CA GLU A 60 11.88 -18.52 -19.28
C GLU A 60 10.59 -19.03 -18.61
N ALA A 61 10.62 -19.23 -17.29
CA ALA A 61 9.53 -19.74 -16.46
C ALA A 61 8.53 -18.61 -16.11
N PHE A 62 8.04 -17.89 -17.12
CA PHE A 62 7.20 -16.71 -16.92
C PHE A 62 5.84 -17.07 -16.33
N ASP A 63 5.24 -18.18 -16.72
CA ASP A 63 4.00 -18.66 -16.12
C ASP A 63 4.12 -18.91 -14.61
N ASP A 64 5.25 -19.45 -14.17
CA ASP A 64 5.53 -19.65 -12.74
C ASP A 64 5.71 -18.32 -12.01
N CYS A 65 6.29 -17.31 -12.66
CA CYS A 65 6.35 -15.95 -12.13
C CYS A 65 4.95 -15.38 -11.90
N LEU A 66 4.07 -15.41 -12.91
CA LEU A 66 2.69 -14.95 -12.78
C LEU A 66 1.93 -15.72 -11.70
N ALA A 67 2.07 -17.05 -11.66
CA ALA A 67 1.42 -17.90 -10.65
C ALA A 67 1.91 -17.61 -9.22
N ARG A 68 3.16 -17.18 -9.02
CA ARG A 68 3.63 -16.70 -7.71
C ARG A 68 2.96 -15.40 -7.32
N LEU A 69 2.85 -14.44 -8.25
CA LEU A 69 2.20 -13.15 -7.99
C LEU A 69 0.71 -13.32 -7.67
N GLU A 70 0.02 -14.19 -8.41
CA GLU A 70 -1.39 -14.47 -8.15
C GLU A 70 -1.58 -15.09 -6.75
N ARG A 71 -0.76 -16.10 -6.40
CA ARG A 71 -0.81 -16.70 -5.05
C ARG A 71 -0.54 -15.68 -3.95
N LEU A 72 0.49 -14.84 -4.10
CA LEU A 72 0.83 -13.79 -3.13
C LEU A 72 -0.24 -12.70 -3.05
N GLY A 73 -0.86 -12.34 -4.18
CA GLY A 73 -2.01 -11.45 -4.22
C GLY A 73 -3.24 -12.04 -3.52
N ASN A 74 -3.29 -13.37 -3.37
CA ASN A 74 -4.34 -14.09 -2.68
C ASN A 74 -4.09 -14.32 -1.18
N ASP A 75 -2.85 -14.16 -0.71
CA ASP A 75 -2.47 -14.39 0.70
C ASP A 75 -3.02 -13.35 1.68
N THR A 76 -3.46 -12.19 1.17
CA THR A 76 -4.05 -11.12 1.99
C THR A 76 -5.40 -10.66 1.43
N ASN A 77 -6.18 -9.99 2.28
CA ASN A 77 -7.42 -9.31 1.88
C ASN A 77 -7.17 -7.86 1.37
N LEU A 78 -5.90 -7.48 1.14
CA LEU A 78 -5.54 -6.12 0.80
C LEU A 78 -5.90 -5.78 -0.66
N LEU A 79 -5.76 -6.71 -1.59
CA LEU A 79 -6.11 -6.48 -2.99
C LEU A 79 -7.59 -6.74 -3.26
N TRP A 80 -8.25 -5.83 -3.98
CA TRP A 80 -9.61 -6.01 -4.49
C TRP A 80 -9.59 -6.92 -5.72
N ARG A 81 -10.16 -8.12 -5.59
CA ARG A 81 -10.03 -9.18 -6.61
C ARG A 81 -11.38 -9.71 -7.11
N ARG A 82 -12.49 -9.05 -6.79
CA ARG A 82 -13.85 -9.56 -7.04
C ARG A 82 -14.16 -9.76 -8.53
N VAL A 83 -13.45 -9.06 -9.41
CA VAL A 83 -13.58 -9.19 -10.87
C VAL A 83 -12.18 -9.39 -11.45
N PRO A 84 -11.86 -10.54 -12.08
CA PRO A 84 -10.53 -10.81 -12.61
C PRO A 84 -10.03 -9.78 -13.64
N SER A 85 -10.94 -9.15 -14.40
CA SER A 85 -10.62 -8.17 -15.44
C SER A 85 -10.60 -6.70 -14.97
N ALA A 86 -11.02 -6.42 -13.73
CA ALA A 86 -11.09 -5.04 -13.20
C ALA A 86 -10.46 -4.90 -11.81
N GLY A 87 -10.07 -6.00 -11.18
CA GLY A 87 -9.44 -6.05 -9.87
C GLY A 87 -8.02 -5.50 -9.87
N ASP A 88 -7.45 -5.37 -8.68
CA ASP A 88 -6.08 -4.93 -8.48
C ASP A 88 -5.07 -5.89 -9.13
N THR A 89 -5.43 -7.15 -9.40
CA THR A 89 -4.57 -8.12 -10.10
C THR A 89 -4.91 -8.28 -11.59
N ALA A 90 -5.73 -7.41 -12.16
CA ALA A 90 -6.25 -7.55 -13.53
C ALA A 90 -5.16 -7.65 -14.60
N VAL A 91 -4.01 -7.00 -14.38
CA VAL A 91 -2.87 -7.08 -15.30
C VAL A 91 -2.42 -8.51 -15.54
N LEU A 92 -2.46 -9.39 -14.53
CA LEU A 92 -2.02 -10.79 -14.64
C LEU A 92 -2.92 -11.64 -15.56
N ASN A 93 -4.18 -11.21 -15.74
CA ASN A 93 -5.17 -11.93 -16.54
C ASN A 93 -5.40 -11.27 -17.91
N HIS A 94 -4.59 -10.27 -18.28
CA HIS A 94 -4.79 -9.55 -19.52
C HIS A 94 -4.45 -10.46 -20.73
N PRO A 95 -5.35 -10.60 -21.73
CA PRO A 95 -5.21 -11.61 -22.79
C PRO A 95 -3.98 -11.37 -23.69
N HIS A 96 -3.49 -10.14 -23.76
CA HIS A 96 -2.35 -9.75 -24.57
C HIS A 96 -1.09 -9.45 -23.74
N LEU A 97 -1.03 -9.95 -22.51
CA LEU A 97 0.15 -9.74 -21.67
C LEU A 97 1.35 -10.50 -22.26
N ASP A 98 2.37 -9.75 -22.71
CA ASP A 98 3.69 -10.30 -22.95
C ASP A 98 4.33 -10.64 -21.60
N LYS A 99 4.28 -11.92 -21.24
CA LYS A 99 4.75 -12.43 -19.96
C LYS A 99 6.25 -12.21 -19.76
N ALA A 100 7.07 -12.31 -20.80
CA ALA A 100 8.51 -12.16 -20.72
C ALA A 100 8.88 -10.71 -20.35
N THR A 101 8.33 -9.76 -21.11
CA THR A 101 8.52 -8.33 -20.84
C THR A 101 7.93 -7.95 -19.48
N PHE A 102 6.74 -8.44 -19.14
CA PHE A 102 6.11 -8.16 -17.85
C PHE A 102 6.97 -8.62 -16.66
N CYS A 103 7.46 -9.87 -16.68
CA CYS A 103 8.30 -10.41 -15.60
C CYS A 103 9.59 -9.60 -15.44
N THR A 104 10.19 -9.19 -16.56
CA THR A 104 11.39 -8.35 -16.56
C THR A 104 11.11 -6.97 -15.97
N GLN A 105 10.01 -6.33 -16.36
CA GLN A 105 9.63 -5.01 -15.84
C GLN A 105 9.25 -5.08 -14.35
N LEU A 106 8.61 -6.17 -13.92
CA LEU A 106 8.33 -6.42 -12.50
C LEU A 106 9.63 -6.61 -11.69
N ARG A 107 10.58 -7.39 -12.20
CA ARG A 107 11.90 -7.53 -11.57
C ARG A 107 12.58 -6.17 -11.43
N ASN A 108 12.48 -5.32 -12.46
CA ASN A 108 13.01 -3.95 -12.42
C ASN A 108 12.26 -3.06 -11.44
N LEU A 109 10.94 -3.21 -11.29
CA LEU A 109 10.15 -2.53 -10.27
C LEU A 109 10.64 -2.89 -8.86
N LEU A 110 10.79 -4.18 -8.59
CA LEU A 110 11.03 -4.71 -7.24
C LEU A 110 12.50 -4.63 -6.82
N HIS A 111 13.42 -4.83 -7.75
CA HIS A 111 14.87 -4.94 -7.50
C HIS A 111 15.73 -4.11 -8.43
N GLY A 112 15.18 -3.19 -9.23
CA GLY A 112 16.01 -2.26 -10.00
C GLY A 112 16.84 -1.36 -9.09
N ASP A 113 17.94 -0.81 -9.62
CA ASP A 113 18.90 -0.02 -8.83
C ASP A 113 18.53 1.47 -8.74
N ARG A 114 17.55 1.92 -9.51
CA ARG A 114 16.99 3.28 -9.41
C ARG A 114 16.15 3.43 -8.13
N PRO A 115 15.95 4.66 -7.61
CA PRO A 115 15.02 4.92 -6.53
C PRO A 115 13.62 4.36 -6.80
N ALA A 116 12.97 3.81 -5.77
CA ALA A 116 11.64 3.16 -5.88
C ALA A 116 10.57 3.97 -6.65
N PRO A 117 10.44 5.31 -6.47
CA PRO A 117 9.47 6.08 -7.24
C PRO A 117 9.75 6.10 -8.74
N GLN A 118 11.02 6.13 -9.15
CA GLN A 118 11.39 6.07 -10.56
C GLN A 118 11.18 4.67 -11.15
N ARG A 119 11.39 3.61 -10.36
CA ARG A 119 11.08 2.23 -10.76
C ARG A 119 9.58 2.04 -10.95
N LEU A 120 8.77 2.57 -10.02
CA LEU A 120 7.32 2.61 -10.13
C LEU A 120 6.86 3.36 -11.37
N GLN A 121 7.43 4.54 -11.64
CA GLN A 121 7.11 5.32 -12.84
C GLN A 121 7.40 4.53 -14.11
N SER A 122 8.59 3.93 -14.25
CA SER A 122 8.90 3.15 -15.45
C SER A 122 8.03 1.91 -15.61
N PHE A 123 7.63 1.26 -14.51
CA PHE A 123 6.65 0.17 -14.57
C PHE A 123 5.27 0.68 -15.01
N SER A 124 4.83 1.82 -14.47
CA SER A 124 3.59 2.50 -14.87
C SER A 124 3.60 2.90 -16.35
N ASP A 125 4.70 3.47 -16.84
CA ASP A 125 4.88 3.86 -18.24
C ASP A 125 4.80 2.64 -19.17
N TYR A 126 5.44 1.53 -18.77
CA TYR A 126 5.34 0.25 -19.48
C TYR A 126 3.89 -0.25 -19.56
N LEU A 127 3.16 -0.26 -18.44
CA LEU A 127 1.77 -0.70 -18.44
C LEU A 127 0.91 0.19 -19.35
N ALA A 128 1.10 1.52 -19.27
CA ALA A 128 0.37 2.48 -20.10
C ALA A 128 0.69 2.31 -21.59
N SER A 129 1.95 2.11 -21.98
CA SER A 129 2.34 1.98 -23.38
C SER A 129 1.89 0.66 -24.04
N HIS A 130 1.38 -0.29 -23.25
CA HIS A 130 0.87 -1.58 -23.70
C HIS A 130 -0.63 -1.76 -23.41
N ASP A 131 -1.33 -0.66 -23.08
CA ASP A 131 -2.77 -0.65 -22.75
C ASP A 131 -3.16 -1.64 -21.64
N LEU A 132 -2.25 -1.86 -20.67
CA LEU A 132 -2.45 -2.77 -19.55
C LEU A 132 -3.10 -2.06 -18.34
N PRO A 133 -3.85 -2.78 -17.49
CA PRO A 133 -4.39 -2.23 -16.25
C PRO A 133 -3.29 -1.61 -15.37
N ASN A 134 -3.41 -0.31 -15.09
CA ASN A 134 -2.36 0.47 -14.44
C ASN A 134 -2.88 1.23 -13.22
N GLY A 135 -2.99 0.53 -12.08
CA GLY A 135 -3.46 1.08 -10.81
C GLY A 135 -2.40 1.03 -9.72
N TRP A 136 -2.56 1.87 -8.69
CA TRP A 136 -1.66 1.91 -7.52
C TRP A 136 -1.52 0.58 -6.76
N PRO A 137 -2.60 -0.16 -6.46
CA PRO A 137 -2.50 -1.25 -5.51
C PRO A 137 -1.57 -2.37 -5.97
N PHE A 138 -1.59 -2.73 -7.26
CA PHE A 138 -0.76 -3.82 -7.77
C PHE A 138 0.75 -3.62 -7.52
N PRO A 139 1.41 -2.60 -8.11
CA PRO A 139 2.86 -2.45 -7.95
C PRO A 139 3.25 -2.11 -6.51
N THR A 140 2.46 -1.29 -5.81
CA THR A 140 2.81 -0.87 -4.45
C THR A 140 2.60 -1.98 -3.41
N TYR A 141 1.70 -2.94 -3.66
CA TYR A 141 1.54 -4.11 -2.79
C TYR A 141 2.79 -4.97 -2.78
N PHE A 142 3.34 -5.30 -3.94
CA PHE A 142 4.55 -6.13 -4.01
C PHE A 142 5.78 -5.36 -3.51
N LEU A 143 5.91 -4.06 -3.81
CA LEU A 143 6.95 -3.23 -3.20
C LEU A 143 6.88 -3.24 -1.67
N PHE A 144 5.68 -3.03 -1.11
CA PHE A 144 5.40 -3.03 0.32
C PHE A 144 5.71 -4.37 1.00
N LEU A 145 5.34 -5.50 0.39
CA LEU A 145 5.63 -6.81 0.97
C LEU A 145 7.12 -7.15 0.95
N LEU A 146 7.86 -6.71 -0.07
CA LEU A 146 9.29 -7.02 -0.20
C LEU A 146 10.15 -6.10 0.66
N HIS A 147 9.77 -4.81 0.71
CA HIS A 147 10.56 -3.74 1.32
C HIS A 147 9.69 -2.93 2.30
N PRO A 148 9.11 -3.56 3.34
CA PRO A 148 8.20 -2.87 4.27
C PRO A 148 8.88 -1.70 5.01
N GLU A 149 10.21 -1.68 5.04
CA GLU A 149 10.99 -0.68 5.76
C GLU A 149 11.01 0.65 5.03
N THR A 150 10.72 0.64 3.72
CA THR A 150 10.83 1.82 2.86
C THR A 150 9.65 2.04 1.93
N GLU A 151 8.82 1.04 1.66
CA GLU A 151 7.75 1.10 0.66
C GLU A 151 6.34 1.05 1.27
N LEU A 152 5.47 1.94 0.81
CA LEU A 152 4.09 2.06 1.27
C LEU A 152 3.14 1.39 0.30
N PHE A 153 2.21 0.58 0.80
CA PHE A 153 1.08 0.10 -0.01
C PHE A 153 0.03 1.19 -0.20
N VAL A 154 -0.29 1.52 -1.45
CA VAL A 154 -1.18 2.63 -1.80
C VAL A 154 -2.55 2.13 -2.23
N LYS A 155 -3.54 2.35 -1.37
CA LYS A 155 -4.97 2.33 -1.73
C LYS A 155 -5.45 3.76 -1.97
N PRO A 156 -5.87 4.15 -3.19
CA PRO A 156 -6.15 5.55 -3.51
C PRO A 156 -7.07 6.28 -2.52
N ARG A 157 -8.17 5.63 -2.07
CA ARG A 157 -9.09 6.23 -1.09
C ARG A 157 -8.44 6.48 0.28
N ALA A 158 -7.71 5.50 0.80
CA ALA A 158 -7.04 5.64 2.09
C ALA A 158 -5.86 6.63 2.00
N ALA A 159 -5.13 6.63 0.88
CA ALA A 159 -4.06 7.58 0.61
C ALA A 159 -4.57 9.02 0.52
N HIS A 160 -5.68 9.25 -0.18
CA HIS A 160 -6.31 10.57 -0.25
C HIS A 160 -6.79 11.05 1.13
N TRP A 161 -7.42 10.17 1.90
CA TRP A 161 -7.78 10.46 3.28
C TRP A 161 -6.56 10.82 4.13
N PHE A 162 -5.48 10.04 4.03
CA PHE A 162 -4.26 10.28 4.80
C PHE A 162 -3.62 11.63 4.46
N LEU A 163 -3.48 11.98 3.18
CA LEU A 163 -2.94 13.27 2.77
C LEU A 163 -3.76 14.44 3.33
N ARG A 164 -5.09 14.37 3.23
CA ARG A 164 -5.99 15.37 3.83
C ARG A 164 -5.85 15.42 5.35
N TYR A 165 -5.73 14.26 5.99
CA TYR A 165 -5.60 14.13 7.44
C TYR A 165 -4.36 14.83 7.97
N VAL A 166 -3.25 14.79 7.23
CA VAL A 166 -1.99 15.47 7.60
C VAL A 166 -1.88 16.89 7.05
N GLY A 167 -2.95 17.42 6.45
CA GLY A 167 -3.00 18.77 5.88
C GLY A 167 -2.30 18.95 4.52
N GLU A 168 -1.93 17.87 3.84
CA GLU A 168 -1.34 17.93 2.50
C GLU A 168 -2.44 18.08 1.44
N THR A 169 -2.54 19.30 0.87
CA THR A 169 -3.55 19.65 -0.13
C THR A 169 -2.98 19.80 -1.54
N ALA A 170 -1.65 19.87 -1.70
CA ALA A 170 -1.02 20.05 -3.00
C ALA A 170 -0.89 18.73 -3.79
N VAL A 171 -0.93 17.59 -3.09
CA VAL A 171 -0.76 16.26 -3.70
C VAL A 171 -2.12 15.63 -4.00
N THR A 172 -2.33 15.24 -5.26
CA THR A 172 -3.52 14.48 -5.69
C THR A 172 -3.13 13.07 -6.08
N VAL A 173 -3.85 12.07 -5.55
CA VAL A 173 -3.65 10.65 -5.91
C VAL A 173 -4.46 10.34 -7.18
N THR A 174 -3.85 10.55 -8.33
CA THR A 174 -4.43 10.26 -9.65
C THR A 174 -4.01 8.87 -10.16
N THR A 175 -4.72 8.36 -11.16
CA THR A 175 -4.31 7.16 -11.92
C THR A 175 -3.93 7.62 -13.34
N PRO A 176 -2.81 7.15 -13.93
CA PRO A 176 -1.90 6.11 -13.43
C PRO A 176 -0.95 6.59 -12.30
N PRO A 177 -0.27 5.66 -11.60
CA PRO A 177 0.75 6.00 -10.60
C PRO A 177 1.89 6.83 -11.17
N THR A 178 2.39 7.78 -10.37
CA THR A 178 3.52 8.64 -10.73
C THR A 178 4.63 8.61 -9.67
N ALA A 179 5.87 8.86 -10.09
CA ALA A 179 7.02 8.96 -9.19
C ALA A 179 6.79 10.05 -8.12
N ASP A 180 6.35 11.23 -8.53
CA ASP A 180 6.23 12.38 -7.62
C ASP A 180 5.19 12.13 -6.53
N THR A 181 3.99 11.66 -6.89
CA THR A 181 2.94 11.34 -5.92
C THR A 181 3.40 10.22 -4.99
N TYR A 182 4.08 9.19 -5.50
CA TYR A 182 4.56 8.09 -4.65
C TYR A 182 5.66 8.53 -3.69
N ALA A 183 6.58 9.38 -4.15
CA ALA A 183 7.66 9.94 -3.32
C ALA A 183 7.08 10.73 -2.14
N ARG A 184 6.07 11.58 -2.40
CA ARG A 184 5.39 12.36 -1.37
C ARG A 184 4.62 11.50 -0.38
N LEU A 185 3.89 10.49 -0.86
CA LEU A 185 3.20 9.53 0.00
C LEU A 185 4.18 8.78 0.93
N ARG A 186 5.33 8.34 0.39
CA ARG A 186 6.38 7.68 1.17
C ARG A 186 7.07 8.59 2.17
N GLU A 187 7.21 9.88 1.87
CA GLU A 187 7.74 10.87 2.81
C GLU A 187 6.80 11.01 4.02
N HIS A 188 5.52 11.27 3.78
CA HIS A 188 4.53 11.37 4.87
C HIS A 188 4.39 10.07 5.66
N ALA A 189 4.45 8.91 5.01
CA ALA A 189 4.40 7.63 5.71
C ALA A 189 5.63 7.36 6.59
N ARG A 190 6.82 7.84 6.18
CA ARG A 190 8.04 7.77 6.99
C ARG A 190 8.03 8.75 8.16
N ASP A 191 7.53 9.97 7.94
CA ASP A 191 7.29 10.90 9.05
C ASP A 191 6.34 10.28 10.09
N LEU A 192 5.29 9.60 9.62
CA LEU A 192 4.35 8.91 10.49
C LEU A 192 4.95 7.69 11.19
N LEU A 193 5.78 6.90 10.50
CA LEU A 193 6.53 5.81 11.13
C LEU A 193 7.39 6.34 12.29
N ALA A 194 8.12 7.43 12.06
CA ALA A 194 8.96 8.04 13.10
C ALA A 194 8.13 8.52 14.30
N ALA A 195 6.97 9.13 14.07
CA ALA A 195 6.05 9.54 15.12
C ALA A 195 5.45 8.34 15.88
N LEU A 196 5.17 7.24 15.19
CA LEU A 196 4.61 6.02 15.78
C LEU A 196 5.64 5.14 16.49
N ALA A 197 6.93 5.50 16.47
CA ALA A 197 7.98 4.72 17.12
C ALA A 197 7.77 4.61 18.64
N GLU A 198 7.16 5.62 19.28
CA GLU A 198 6.81 5.57 20.71
C GLU A 198 5.73 4.51 21.01
N PHE A 199 4.94 4.13 20.00
CA PHE A 199 3.93 3.08 20.05
C PHE A 199 4.44 1.73 19.49
N GLY A 200 5.76 1.60 19.38
CA GLY A 200 6.43 0.37 18.96
C GLY A 200 6.37 0.04 17.47
N ALA A 201 5.92 0.98 16.61
CA ALA A 201 5.93 0.75 15.16
C ALA A 201 7.36 0.58 14.63
N GLN A 202 7.56 -0.41 13.74
CA GLN A 202 8.88 -0.81 13.25
C GLN A 202 9.05 -0.58 11.75
N ASP A 203 7.96 -0.72 10.99
CA ASP A 203 7.97 -0.67 9.54
C ASP A 203 6.67 -0.05 8.97
N LEU A 204 6.57 0.02 7.64
CA LEU A 204 5.37 0.54 7.00
C LEU A 204 4.21 -0.47 7.00
N ILE A 205 4.38 -1.73 7.42
CA ILE A 205 3.25 -2.64 7.70
C ILE A 205 2.46 -2.12 8.89
N ASP A 206 3.16 -1.70 9.94
CA ASP A 206 2.54 -1.11 11.12
C ASP A 206 1.82 0.20 10.75
N VAL A 207 2.49 1.09 10.00
CA VAL A 207 1.89 2.36 9.52
C VAL A 207 0.65 2.11 8.66
N GLN A 208 0.75 1.21 7.67
CA GLN A 208 -0.36 0.90 6.78
C GLN A 208 -1.55 0.33 7.56
N SER A 209 -1.29 -0.49 8.58
CA SER A 209 -2.30 -1.08 9.44
C SER A 209 -3.03 -0.04 10.28
N ILE A 210 -2.29 0.88 10.90
CA ILE A 210 -2.87 1.99 11.68
C ILE A 210 -3.69 2.91 10.77
N LEU A 211 -3.14 3.32 9.62
CA LEU A 211 -3.86 4.15 8.65
C LEU A 211 -5.14 3.47 8.14
N TRP A 212 -5.10 2.16 7.90
CA TRP A 212 -6.25 1.41 7.44
C TRP A 212 -7.38 1.39 8.48
N VAL A 213 -7.06 1.09 9.73
CA VAL A 213 -8.02 1.11 10.84
C VAL A 213 -8.58 2.52 11.01
N ALA A 214 -7.71 3.54 11.09
CA ALA A 214 -8.13 4.91 11.30
C ALA A 214 -9.03 5.45 10.18
N HIS A 215 -8.68 5.18 8.91
CA HIS A 215 -9.52 5.51 7.76
C HIS A 215 -10.89 4.82 7.83
N ARG A 216 -10.94 3.55 8.23
CA ARG A 216 -12.19 2.80 8.35
C ARG A 216 -13.10 3.39 9.43
N GLU A 217 -12.56 3.65 10.62
CA GLU A 217 -13.33 4.20 11.74
C GLU A 217 -13.76 5.65 11.49
N SER A 218 -12.91 6.48 10.85
CA SER A 218 -13.25 7.83 10.41
C SER A 218 -14.46 7.85 9.48
N ARG A 219 -14.52 6.92 8.52
CA ARG A 219 -15.68 6.79 7.61
C ARG A 219 -16.93 6.28 8.30
N ALA A 220 -16.81 5.35 9.25
CA ALA A 220 -17.95 4.87 10.04
C ALA A 220 -18.59 6.01 10.86
N ARG A 221 -17.78 6.95 11.36
CA ARG A 221 -18.25 8.16 12.03
C ARG A 221 -18.94 9.12 11.06
N ALA A 222 -18.34 9.40 9.90
CA ALA A 222 -18.94 10.28 8.88
C ALA A 222 -20.27 9.73 8.33
N GLY A 223 -20.38 8.41 8.12
CA GLY A 223 -21.62 7.78 7.67
C GLY A 223 -22.79 7.89 8.65
N ARG A 224 -22.55 8.32 9.90
CA ARG A 224 -23.58 8.59 10.93
C ARG A 224 -23.93 10.07 11.04
N LEU A 225 -23.29 10.94 10.26
CA LEU A 225 -23.52 12.40 10.27
C LEU A 225 -24.31 12.85 9.04
N ASP A 226 -24.96 14.00 9.15
CA ASP A 226 -25.60 14.69 8.04
C ASP A 226 -24.55 15.19 7.01
N ALA A 227 -25.01 15.69 5.86
CA ALA A 227 -24.12 16.11 4.77
C ALA A 227 -23.08 17.17 5.20
N ARG A 228 -23.37 17.96 6.24
CA ARG A 228 -22.46 18.97 6.77
C ARG A 228 -21.42 18.33 7.69
N GLY A 229 -21.81 17.41 8.56
CA GLY A 229 -20.90 16.65 9.42
C GLY A 229 -20.03 15.63 8.67
N GLN A 230 -20.47 15.15 7.52
CA GLN A 230 -19.63 14.38 6.58
C GLN A 230 -18.49 15.23 6.03
N VAL A 231 -18.77 16.47 5.65
CA VAL A 231 -17.77 17.44 5.18
C VAL A 231 -16.85 17.88 6.32
N GLU A 232 -17.37 18.04 7.54
CA GLU A 232 -16.63 18.49 8.73
C GLU A 232 -15.70 17.43 9.33
N LEU A 233 -15.97 16.12 9.17
CA LEU A 233 -14.99 15.07 9.50
C LEU A 233 -13.98 14.81 8.39
N GLU A 234 -14.29 15.25 7.17
CA GLU A 234 -13.35 15.24 6.06
C GLU A 234 -12.45 16.49 6.01
N ILE A 235 -12.74 17.53 6.81
CA ILE A 235 -11.96 18.76 6.90
C ILE A 235 -11.39 18.85 8.34
N PRO A 236 -10.07 18.97 8.54
CA PRO A 236 -9.49 19.09 9.88
C PRO A 236 -10.07 20.30 10.62
N PRO A 237 -10.27 20.25 11.95
CA PRO A 237 -10.60 21.45 12.72
C PRO A 237 -9.50 22.50 12.49
N ALA A 238 -9.91 23.71 12.11
CA ALA A 238 -8.99 24.83 12.01
C ALA A 238 -8.36 25.07 13.39
N SER A 239 -7.02 25.08 13.40
CA SER A 239 -6.16 25.45 14.53
C SER A 239 -6.63 26.68 15.28
#